data_AF-A0A0C3QL93-F1
#
_entry.id   AF-A0A0C3QL93-F1
#
_cell.length_a   1.000
_cell.length_b   1.000
_cell.length_c   1.000
_cell.angle_alpha   90.00
_cell.angle_beta   90.00
_cell.angle_gamma   90.00
#
_symmetry.space_group_name_H-M   'P 1'
#
loop_
_entity.id
_entity.type
_entity.pdbx_description
1 polymer ?
#
loop_
_entity_poly.entity_id
_entity_poly.type
_entity_poly.pdbx_seq_one_letter_code
_entity_poly.pdbx_strand_id
1 'polypeptide(L)'
;MAPSSVAARSNGLSITSASVKKGHPTVVKYTWKFHDDSPKYFAVGIVEVSSHDFTLLEDDVETRGHGNNGTGKDTVSIEGLKRHPGKYVLVFVDTEDYDNVYATSKAFQVKKSDF
;
A
#
# COMPACT_ATOMS: atom_id res chain seq x y z
N MET A 1 -26.01 -3.78 21.40
CA MET A 1 -25.56 -4.15 20.04
C MET A 1 -24.09 -3.82 19.94
N ALA A 2 -23.23 -4.83 19.85
CA ALA A 2 -21.83 -4.61 19.48
C ALA A 2 -21.79 -4.23 17.98
N PRO A 3 -20.86 -3.36 17.54
CA PRO A 3 -20.70 -3.13 16.11
C PRO A 3 -20.26 -4.44 15.48
N SER A 4 -21.07 -4.93 14.53
CA SER A 4 -20.72 -6.06 13.68
C SER A 4 -19.38 -5.74 13.03
N SER A 5 -18.34 -6.49 13.40
CA SER A 5 -17.07 -6.48 12.69
C SER A 5 -17.39 -6.93 11.27
N VAL A 6 -17.49 -5.98 10.34
CA VAL A 6 -17.38 -6.28 8.92
C VAL A 6 -15.99 -6.86 8.75
N ALA A 7 -15.90 -8.19 8.77
CA ALA A 7 -14.72 -8.86 8.28
C ALA A 7 -14.60 -8.40 6.83
N ALA A 8 -13.60 -7.56 6.55
CA ALA A 8 -13.25 -7.20 5.19
C ALA A 8 -13.18 -8.51 4.41
N ARG A 9 -13.95 -8.60 3.31
CA ARG A 9 -13.85 -9.73 2.39
C ARG A 9 -12.37 -9.79 2.00
N SER A 10 -11.67 -10.80 2.49
CA SER A 10 -10.26 -10.99 2.18
C SER A 10 -10.22 -11.41 0.72
N ASN A 11 -9.96 -10.47 -0.19
CA ASN A 11 -9.79 -10.73 -1.62
C ASN A 11 -8.45 -11.46 -1.89
N GLY A 12 -8.08 -12.43 -1.05
CA GLY A 12 -6.80 -13.13 -1.01
C GLY A 12 -5.54 -12.28 -0.81
N LEU A 13 -5.62 -10.95 -0.85
CA LEU A 13 -4.48 -10.03 -0.88
C LEU A 13 -4.29 -9.35 0.47
N SER A 14 -3.05 -9.32 0.98
CA SER A 14 -2.73 -8.61 2.23
C SER A 14 -1.31 -8.04 2.23
N ILE A 15 -1.16 -6.81 2.74
CA ILE A 15 0.15 -6.19 2.93
C ILE A 15 0.77 -6.75 4.22
N THR A 16 1.96 -7.31 4.10
CA THR A 16 2.70 -7.92 5.22
C THR A 16 3.73 -6.97 5.81
N SER A 17 4.26 -6.04 5.01
CA SER A 17 5.19 -5.00 5.46
C SER A 17 5.10 -3.78 4.56
N ALA A 18 5.27 -2.61 5.16
CA ALA A 18 5.49 -1.34 4.46
C ALA A 18 6.45 -0.49 5.30
N SER A 19 7.55 -0.03 4.71
CA SER A 19 8.59 0.71 5.44
C SER A 19 9.34 1.69 4.54
N VAL A 20 9.64 2.88 5.07
CA VAL A 20 10.44 3.88 4.36
C VAL A 20 11.89 3.41 4.28
N LYS A 21 12.46 3.44 3.07
CA LYS A 21 13.89 3.28 2.83
C LYS A 21 14.44 4.58 2.26
N LYS A 22 15.36 5.19 3.01
CA LYS A 22 16.13 6.37 2.58
C LYS A 22 17.00 6.01 1.38
N GLY A 23 17.09 6.94 0.43
CA GLY A 23 17.83 6.78 -0.81
C GLY A 23 17.56 7.94 -1.74
N HIS A 24 18.13 7.92 -2.94
CA HIS A 24 17.82 8.88 -4.00
C HIS A 24 17.39 8.06 -5.24
N PRO A 25 16.08 7.78 -5.42
CA PRO A 25 14.95 8.31 -4.64
C PRO A 25 14.72 7.60 -3.28
N THR A 26 14.01 8.29 -2.39
CA THR A 26 13.39 7.72 -1.19
C THR A 26 12.16 6.92 -1.59
N VAL A 27 12.03 5.72 -1.04
CA VAL A 27 10.99 4.77 -1.43
C VAL A 27 10.29 4.17 -0.22
N VAL A 28 9.07 3.67 -0.42
CA VAL A 28 8.47 2.69 0.49
C VAL A 28 8.75 1.30 -0.05
N LYS A 29 9.45 0.48 0.74
CA LYS A 29 9.55 -0.97 0.53
C LYS A 29 8.31 -1.64 1.09
N TYR A 30 7.63 -2.43 0.26
CA TYR A 30 6.43 -3.13 0.68
C TYR A 30 6.44 -4.60 0.23
N THR A 31 5.74 -5.43 0.98
CA THR A 31 5.60 -6.86 0.71
C THR A 31 4.16 -7.28 0.91
N TRP A 32 3.71 -8.27 0.16
CA TRP A 32 2.35 -8.78 0.24
C TRP A 32 2.26 -10.29 0.14
N LYS A 33 1.13 -10.81 0.60
CA LYS A 33 0.69 -12.18 0.37
C LYS A 33 -0.52 -12.17 -0.54
N PHE A 34 -0.59 -13.14 -1.43
CA PHE A 34 -1.71 -13.34 -2.34
C PHE A 34 -2.13 -14.81 -2.37
N HIS A 35 -3.39 -15.05 -2.72
CA HIS A 35 -3.99 -16.35 -2.94
C HIS A 35 -4.56 -16.43 -4.35
N ASP A 36 -5.05 -17.62 -4.75
CA ASP A 36 -5.53 -17.84 -6.12
C ASP A 36 -6.72 -16.94 -6.49
N ASP A 37 -7.53 -16.54 -5.51
CA ASP A 37 -8.67 -15.63 -5.61
C ASP A 37 -8.31 -14.13 -5.60
N SER A 38 -7.02 -13.80 -5.47
CA SER A 38 -6.57 -12.40 -5.50
C SER A 38 -6.78 -11.74 -6.86
N PRO A 39 -7.02 -10.41 -6.90
CA PRO A 39 -7.12 -9.68 -8.17
C PRO A 39 -5.85 -9.87 -9.01
N LYS A 40 -5.94 -9.68 -10.33
CA LYS A 40 -4.77 -9.85 -11.22
C LYS A 40 -3.79 -8.70 -11.05
N TYR A 41 -4.31 -7.49 -10.92
CA TYR A 41 -3.56 -6.26 -10.71
C TYR A 41 -4.11 -5.49 -9.50
N PHE A 42 -3.29 -4.62 -8.93
CA PHE A 42 -3.70 -3.63 -7.96
C PHE A 42 -2.96 -2.31 -8.22
N ALA A 43 -3.54 -1.20 -7.77
CA ALA A 43 -2.85 0.07 -7.68
C ALA A 43 -2.29 0.26 -6.27
N VAL A 44 -1.16 0.97 -6.17
CA VAL A 44 -0.52 1.32 -4.90
C VAL A 44 -0.75 2.79 -4.63
N GLY A 45 -1.35 3.07 -3.47
CA GLY A 45 -1.49 4.41 -2.96
C GLY A 45 -1.02 4.53 -1.53
N ILE A 46 -1.06 5.75 -1.03
CA ILE A 46 -0.91 6.08 0.38
C ILE A 46 -2.09 6.93 0.82
N VAL A 47 -2.44 6.78 2.10
CA VAL A 47 -3.43 7.62 2.75
C VAL A 47 -2.79 8.30 3.94
N GLU A 48 -2.88 9.62 4.02
CA GLU A 48 -2.46 10.35 5.21
C GLU A 48 -3.42 10.06 6.37
N VAL A 49 -2.90 9.65 7.52
CA VAL A 49 -3.73 9.21 8.66
C VAL A 49 -4.56 10.36 9.25
N SER A 50 -4.08 11.61 9.17
CA SER A 50 -4.78 12.79 9.70
C SER A 50 -5.96 13.21 8.84
N SER A 51 -5.70 13.45 7.55
CA SER A 51 -6.69 14.02 6.63
C SER A 51 -7.51 12.96 5.90
N HIS A 52 -7.04 11.71 5.87
CA HIS A 52 -7.56 10.65 5.01
C HIS A 52 -7.40 10.95 3.52
N ASP A 53 -6.48 11.86 3.16
CA ASP A 53 -6.19 12.17 1.77
C ASP A 53 -5.45 11.02 1.10
N PHE A 54 -6.00 10.53 0.00
CA PHE A 54 -5.40 9.50 -0.85
C PHE A 54 -4.43 10.13 -1.85
N THR A 55 -3.31 9.45 -2.10
CA THR A 55 -2.38 9.76 -3.18
C THR A 55 -2.01 8.46 -3.90
N LEU A 56 -2.29 8.40 -5.20
CA LEU A 56 -1.83 7.31 -6.07
C LEU A 56 -0.32 7.43 -6.27
N LEU A 57 0.39 6.31 -6.13
CA LEU A 57 1.84 6.25 -6.32
C LEU A 57 2.25 5.40 -7.53
N GLU A 58 1.54 4.31 -7.78
CA GLU A 58 1.79 3.39 -8.88
C GLU A 58 0.49 2.67 -9.26
N ASP A 59 0.33 2.36 -10.54
CA ASP A 59 -0.86 1.69 -11.08
C ASP A 59 -0.45 0.38 -11.77
N ASP A 60 -1.41 -0.51 -12.00
CA ASP A 60 -1.25 -1.77 -12.74
C ASP A 60 -0.17 -2.74 -12.20
N VAL A 61 0.04 -2.80 -10.87
CA VAL A 61 1.00 -3.73 -10.27
C VAL A 61 0.47 -5.16 -10.37
N GLU A 62 1.22 -6.04 -11.04
CA GLU A 62 0.83 -7.45 -11.17
C GLU A 62 0.90 -8.16 -9.81
N THR A 63 -0.25 -8.66 -9.35
CA THR A 63 -0.37 -9.23 -7.99
C THR A 63 0.53 -10.45 -7.79
N ARG A 64 0.73 -11.23 -8.86
CA ARG A 64 1.63 -12.40 -8.88
C ARG A 64 3.02 -12.08 -9.43
N GLY A 65 3.27 -10.81 -9.76
CA GLY A 65 4.58 -10.33 -10.15
C GLY A 65 5.49 -10.13 -8.93
N HIS A 66 6.77 -9.88 -9.20
CA HIS A 66 7.75 -9.43 -8.19
C HIS A 66 7.94 -10.38 -6.98
N GLY A 67 7.59 -11.66 -7.12
CA GLY A 67 7.79 -12.68 -6.11
C GLY A 67 7.35 -14.08 -6.56
N ASN A 68 7.39 -15.05 -5.64
CA ASN A 68 7.05 -16.46 -5.86
C ASN A 68 6.26 -17.00 -4.65
N ASN A 69 5.58 -18.14 -4.83
CA ASN A 69 4.92 -18.91 -3.76
C ASN A 69 3.94 -18.10 -2.88
N GLY A 70 3.04 -17.35 -3.51
CA GLY A 70 1.99 -16.60 -2.79
C GLY A 70 2.50 -15.35 -2.08
N THR A 71 3.69 -14.85 -2.43
CA THR A 71 4.25 -13.61 -1.88
C THR A 71 4.83 -12.73 -2.97
N GLY A 72 4.71 -11.42 -2.81
CA GLY A 72 5.35 -10.41 -3.67
C GLY A 72 6.02 -9.32 -2.85
N LYS A 73 6.94 -8.60 -3.48
CA LYS A 73 7.66 -7.47 -2.86
C LYS A 73 8.01 -6.43 -3.91
N ASP A 74 7.92 -5.16 -3.54
CA ASP A 74 8.36 -4.09 -4.42
C ASP A 74 8.74 -2.81 -3.66
N THR A 75 9.10 -1.78 -4.42
CA THR A 75 9.35 -0.43 -3.96
C THR A 75 8.61 0.58 -4.80
N VAL A 76 8.01 1.57 -4.14
CA VAL A 76 7.42 2.73 -4.83
C VAL A 76 8.05 4.02 -4.32
N SER A 77 8.30 4.98 -5.21
CA SER A 77 8.87 6.27 -4.85
C SER A 77 7.87 7.12 -4.07
N ILE A 78 8.38 7.85 -3.07
CA ILE A 78 7.60 8.82 -2.30
C ILE A 78 8.20 10.23 -2.36
N GLU A 79 9.00 10.54 -3.37
CA GLU A 79 9.64 11.86 -3.53
C GLU A 79 8.63 13.03 -3.53
N GLY A 80 7.39 12.78 -3.99
CA GLY A 80 6.29 13.75 -3.91
C GLY A 80 5.95 14.19 -2.48
N LEU A 81 6.25 13.38 -1.47
CA LEU A 81 6.01 13.67 -0.07
C LEU A 81 7.12 14.48 0.60
N LYS A 82 8.16 14.90 -0.12
CA LYS A 82 9.29 15.65 0.45
C LYS A 82 8.87 16.92 1.21
N ARG A 83 7.77 17.53 0.80
CA ARG A 83 7.17 18.72 1.44
C ARG A 83 5.99 18.40 2.37
N HIS A 84 5.61 17.13 2.48
CA HIS A 84 4.45 16.62 3.22
C HIS A 84 4.88 15.50 4.19
N PRO A 85 5.78 15.77 5.17
CA PRO A 85 6.08 14.79 6.19
C PRO A 85 4.83 14.51 7.03
N GLY A 86 4.62 13.25 7.39
CA GLY A 86 3.38 12.83 8.01
C GLY A 86 3.36 11.35 8.35
N LYS A 87 2.24 10.90 8.91
CA LYS A 87 1.98 9.50 9.19
C LYS A 87 1.05 8.96 8.10
N TYR A 88 1.48 7.91 7.43
CA TYR A 88 0.78 7.36 6.26
C TYR A 88 0.52 5.87 6.45
N VAL A 89 -0.51 5.36 5.79
CA VAL A 89 -0.67 3.93 5.49
C VAL A 89 -0.48 3.72 4.00
N LEU A 90 0.07 2.57 3.60
CA LEU A 90 0.09 2.13 2.20
C LEU A 90 -1.16 1.30 1.96
N VAL A 91 -1.82 1.56 0.84
CA VAL A 91 -3.04 0.85 0.43
C VAL A 91 -2.84 0.21 -0.93
N PHE A 92 -3.42 -0.97 -1.08
CA PHE A 92 -3.67 -1.58 -2.39
C PHE A 92 -5.13 -1.39 -2.72
N VAL A 93 -5.41 -0.86 -3.90
CA VAL A 93 -6.76 -0.54 -4.36
C VAL A 93 -7.01 -1.15 -5.74
N ASP A 94 -8.27 -1.20 -6.14
CA ASP A 94 -8.66 -1.60 -7.49
C ASP A 94 -8.14 -0.60 -8.52
N THR A 95 -7.61 -1.09 -9.64
CA THR A 95 -7.09 -0.24 -10.73
C THR A 95 -8.21 0.50 -11.46
N GLU A 96 -9.44 -0.03 -11.42
CA GLU A 96 -10.61 0.60 -12.06
C GLU A 96 -11.44 1.46 -11.09
N ASP A 97 -11.25 1.28 -9.78
CA ASP A 97 -11.99 1.99 -8.72
C ASP A 97 -11.12 2.18 -7.46
N TYR A 98 -10.44 3.33 -7.36
CA TYR A 98 -9.53 3.60 -6.25
C TYR A 98 -10.21 3.70 -4.87
N ASP A 99 -11.55 3.76 -4.81
CA ASP A 99 -12.30 3.69 -3.56
C ASP A 99 -12.41 2.24 -3.03
N ASN A 100 -12.20 1.24 -3.90
CA ASN A 100 -12.22 -0.17 -3.55
C ASN A 100 -10.85 -0.63 -3.00
N VAL A 101 -10.69 -0.58 -1.68
CA VAL A 101 -9.45 -0.96 -0.99
C VAL A 101 -9.35 -2.48 -0.78
N TYR A 102 -8.33 -3.10 -1.37
CA TYR A 102 -7.99 -4.51 -1.18
C TYR A 102 -7.22 -4.80 0.10
N ALA A 103 -6.25 -3.94 0.44
CA ALA A 103 -5.41 -4.12 1.61
C ALA A 103 -4.87 -2.79 2.14
N THR A 104 -4.64 -2.74 3.46
CA THR A 104 -4.06 -1.58 4.14
C THR A 104 -2.91 -2.02 5.03
N SER A 105 -1.79 -1.33 4.96
CA SER A 105 -0.61 -1.60 5.79
C SER A 105 -0.79 -1.08 7.21
N LYS A 106 0.14 -1.45 8.11
CA LYS A 106 0.38 -0.66 9.32
C LYS A 106 0.89 0.73 8.92
N ALA A 107 0.57 1.72 9.74
CA ALA A 107 1.04 3.07 9.51
C ALA A 107 2.56 3.19 9.69
N PHE A 108 3.19 4.01 8.86
CA PHE A 108 4.60 4.37 8.93
C PHE A 108 4.78 5.88 8.91
N GLN A 109 5.91 6.34 9.44
CA GLN A 109 6.25 7.75 9.49
C GLN A 109 7.13 8.12 8.29
N VAL A 110 6.75 9.19 7.60
CA VAL A 110 7.61 9.90 6.64
C VAL A 110 8.08 11.19 7.31
N LYS A 111 9.39 11.42 7.32
CA LYS A 111 10.03 12.61 7.89
C LYS A 111 10.75 13.38 6.81
N LYS A 112 10.90 14.69 6.99
CA LYS A 112 11.70 15.53 6.10
C LYS A 112 13.15 15.03 5.94
N SER A 113 13.71 14.43 6.99
CA SER A 113 15.06 13.84 7.01
C SER A 113 15.20 12.49 6.29
N ASP A 114 14.13 11.99 5.69
CA ASP A 114 14.17 10.74 4.93
C ASP A 114 14.59 10.99 3.47
N PHE A 115 14.47 12.24 3.01
CA PHE A 115 14.85 12.77 1.69
C PHE A 115 16.16 13.57 1.75
#